data_AF-A0A1Q4YKA5-F1
#
_entry.id   AF-A0A1Q4YKA5-F1
#
_cell.length_a   1.000
_cell.length_b   1.000
_cell.length_c   1.000
_cell.angle_alpha   90.00
_cell.angle_beta   90.00
_cell.angle_gamma   90.00
#
_symmetry.space_group_name_H-M   'P 1'
#
loop_
_entity.id
_entity.type
_entity.pdbx_description
1 polymer ?
#
loop_
_entity_poly.entity_id
_entity_poly.type
_entity_poly.pdbx_seq_one_letter_code
_entity_poly.pdbx_strand_id
1 'polypeptide(L)'
;MTTPSTPSEEEITFFQPAFQSDKPMEISGEDMGYLVAWMRAQLTNLPKEDENSHLCQSLTSILNQAFKTYGSAPMASPTCICRG
;
A
#
# COMPACT_ATOMS: atom_id res chain seq x y z
N MET A 1 -19.91 -21.00 -41.19
CA MET A 1 -19.90 -20.66 -39.76
C MET A 1 -18.52 -21.01 -39.25
N THR A 2 -17.67 -20.02 -39.06
CA THR A 2 -16.29 -20.22 -38.57
C THR A 2 -16.11 -19.21 -37.45
N THR A 3 -15.98 -19.73 -36.24
CA THR A 3 -15.88 -19.00 -34.98
C THR A 3 -14.62 -18.15 -34.96
N PRO A 4 -14.67 -16.87 -34.52
CA PRO A 4 -13.47 -16.12 -34.23
C PRO A 4 -12.84 -16.66 -32.94
N SER A 5 -11.58 -17.06 -33.03
CA SER A 5 -10.75 -17.45 -31.88
C SER A 5 -10.49 -16.24 -31.00
N THR A 6 -10.97 -16.30 -29.76
CA THR A 6 -10.65 -15.39 -28.67
C THR A 6 -9.13 -15.35 -28.45
N PRO A 7 -8.47 -14.18 -28.39
CA PRO A 7 -7.11 -14.10 -27.90
C PRO A 7 -7.10 -14.48 -26.41
N SER A 8 -6.29 -15.48 -26.06
CA SER A 8 -5.96 -15.83 -24.68
C SER A 8 -5.04 -14.74 -24.14
N GLU A 9 -5.61 -13.73 -23.49
CA GLU A 9 -4.84 -12.62 -22.91
C GLU A 9 -4.60 -12.83 -21.41
N GLU A 10 -3.31 -12.86 -21.12
CA GLU A 10 -2.67 -12.48 -19.86
C GLU A 10 -2.74 -13.48 -18.71
N GLU A 11 -1.80 -14.42 -18.80
CA GLU A 11 -1.10 -14.98 -17.65
C GLU A 11 -0.61 -13.82 -16.75
N ILE A 12 -1.44 -13.43 -15.79
CA ILE A 12 -1.08 -12.49 -14.73
C ILE A 12 0.12 -13.12 -14.01
N THR A 13 1.31 -12.70 -14.42
CA THR A 13 2.53 -13.01 -13.70
C THR A 13 2.41 -12.26 -12.39
N PHE A 14 1.88 -12.95 -11.37
CA PHE A 14 1.99 -12.51 -10.00
C PHE A 14 3.45 -12.14 -9.80
N PHE A 15 3.74 -10.84 -9.65
CA PHE A 15 5.05 -10.37 -9.25
C PHE A 15 5.30 -10.97 -7.87
N GLN A 16 5.89 -12.17 -7.85
CA GLN A 16 6.45 -12.71 -6.64
C GLN A 16 7.56 -11.74 -6.27
N PRO A 17 7.50 -11.13 -5.07
CA PRO A 17 8.60 -10.28 -4.65
C PRO A 17 9.86 -11.14 -4.69
N ALA A 18 10.86 -10.71 -5.47
CA ALA A 18 12.13 -11.43 -5.62
C ALA A 18 12.87 -11.63 -4.29
N PHE A 19 12.38 -10.97 -3.23
CA PHE A 19 12.86 -11.07 -1.87
C PHE A 19 11.71 -11.39 -0.91
N GLN A 20 11.70 -12.63 -0.41
CA GLN A 20 10.96 -13.03 0.79
C GLN A 20 11.99 -13.33 1.87
N SER A 21 11.90 -12.63 3.01
CA SER A 21 12.74 -12.88 4.19
C SER A 21 11.85 -13.36 5.33
N ASP A 22 12.22 -14.48 5.95
CA ASP A 22 11.60 -14.99 7.18
C ASP A 22 11.87 -14.09 8.40
N LYS A 23 12.83 -13.16 8.26
CA LYS A 23 13.17 -12.17 9.29
C LYS A 23 12.58 -10.80 8.93
N PRO A 24 12.04 -10.06 9.91
CA PRO A 24 11.60 -8.70 9.68
C PRO A 24 12.78 -7.87 9.18
N MET A 25 12.56 -7.14 8.08
CA MET A 25 13.54 -6.22 7.54
C MET A 25 13.85 -5.14 8.58
N GLU A 26 15.11 -5.00 8.98
CA GLU A 26 15.55 -3.89 9.79
C GLU A 26 15.69 -2.64 8.90
N ILE A 27 14.86 -1.64 9.17
CA ILE A 27 14.85 -0.37 8.45
C ILE A 27 15.40 0.70 9.41
N SER A 28 16.32 1.54 8.94
CA SER A 28 16.83 2.63 9.76
C SER A 28 15.71 3.65 10.06
N GLY A 29 15.84 4.41 11.15
CA GLY A 29 14.84 5.44 11.47
C GLY A 29 14.72 6.52 10.39
N GLU A 30 15.82 6.82 9.69
CA GLU A 30 15.87 7.77 8.57
C GLU A 30 15.11 7.24 7.35
N ASP A 31 15.37 6.00 6.94
CA ASP A 31 14.68 5.34 5.83
C ASP A 31 13.17 5.21 6.11
N MET A 32 12.81 4.88 7.36
CA MET A 32 11.41 4.85 7.78
C MET A 32 10.78 6.25 7.70
N GLY A 33 11.53 7.30 8.00
CA GLY A 33 11.09 8.69 7.82
C GLY A 33 10.72 8.99 6.36
N TYR A 34 11.55 8.59 5.40
CA TYR A 34 11.27 8.74 3.97
C TYR A 34 10.04 7.94 3.53
N LEU A 35 9.93 6.69 3.99
CA LEU A 35 8.77 5.84 3.70
C LEU A 35 7.47 6.44 4.25
N VAL A 36 7.48 6.91 5.50
CA VAL A 36 6.33 7.60 6.13
C VAL A 36 5.93 8.84 5.34
N ALA A 37 6.89 9.67 4.92
CA ALA A 37 6.62 10.84 4.12
C ALA A 37 5.99 10.48 2.76
N TRP A 38 6.55 9.48 2.07
CA TRP A 38 6.01 9.00 0.80
C TRP A 38 4.59 8.45 0.95
N MET A 39 4.34 7.57 1.94
CA MET A 39 3.02 6.98 2.16
C MET A 39 1.94 8.04 2.43
N ARG A 40 2.27 9.08 3.19
CA ARG A 40 1.35 10.20 3.43
C ARG A 40 1.06 10.99 2.17
N ALA A 41 2.07 11.23 1.34
CA ALA A 41 1.87 11.90 0.05
C ALA A 41 0.94 11.07 -0.86
N GLN A 42 1.11 9.75 -0.90
CA GLN A 42 0.21 8.88 -1.66
C GLN A 42 -1.23 8.97 -1.14
N LEU A 43 -1.43 8.84 0.18
CA LEU A 43 -2.76 8.95 0.79
C LEU A 43 -3.43 10.30 0.54
N THR A 44 -2.66 11.39 0.48
CA THR A 44 -3.17 12.73 0.22
C THR A 44 -3.62 12.91 -1.23
N ASN A 45 -2.89 12.28 -2.17
CA ASN A 45 -3.16 12.39 -3.60
C ASN A 45 -4.15 11.34 -4.13
N LEU A 46 -4.48 10.33 -3.32
CA LEU A 46 -5.35 9.23 -3.73
C LEU A 46 -6.80 9.73 -3.92
N PRO A 47 -7.45 9.44 -5.06
CA PRO A 47 -8.87 9.73 -5.24
C PRO A 47 -9.70 9.05 -4.16
N LYS A 48 -10.66 9.78 -3.59
CA LYS A 48 -11.51 9.29 -2.50
C LYS A 48 -12.66 8.44 -3.06
N GLU A 49 -12.29 7.29 -3.58
CA GLU A 49 -13.17 6.32 -4.23
C GLU A 49 -13.13 4.99 -3.48
N ASP A 50 -14.21 4.22 -3.54
CA ASP A 50 -14.34 2.98 -2.76
C ASP A 50 -13.31 1.92 -3.18
N GLU A 51 -12.94 1.90 -4.47
CA GLU A 51 -11.88 1.04 -5.03
C GLU A 51 -10.52 1.28 -4.34
N ASN A 52 -10.29 2.49 -3.83
CA ASN A 52 -9.07 2.92 -3.17
C ASN A 52 -9.11 2.71 -1.64
N SER A 53 -10.24 2.26 -1.09
CA SER A 53 -10.43 2.08 0.35
C SER A 53 -9.43 1.07 0.96
N HIS A 54 -9.14 -0.02 0.24
CA HIS A 54 -8.17 -1.02 0.65
C HIS A 54 -6.75 -0.45 0.74
N LEU A 55 -6.34 0.36 -0.24
CA LEU A 55 -5.03 0.99 -0.24
C LEU A 55 -4.90 1.94 0.94
N CYS A 56 -5.93 2.75 1.22
CA CYS A 56 -5.88 3.59 2.39
C CYS A 56 -5.77 2.79 3.69
N GLN A 57 -6.60 1.77 3.88
CA GLN A 57 -6.59 0.97 5.12
C GLN A 57 -5.21 0.33 5.35
N SER A 58 -4.61 -0.24 4.31
CA SER A 58 -3.27 -0.83 4.36
C SER A 58 -2.21 0.20 4.74
N LEU A 59 -2.13 1.33 4.04
CA LEU A 59 -1.13 2.36 4.32
C LEU A 59 -1.32 2.99 5.70
N THR A 60 -2.57 3.20 6.13
CA THR A 60 -2.88 3.69 7.48
C THR A 60 -2.43 2.70 8.56
N SER A 61 -2.64 1.40 8.34
CA SER A 61 -2.16 0.35 9.23
C SER A 61 -0.63 0.36 9.35
N ILE A 62 0.07 0.48 8.22
CA ILE A 62 1.54 0.55 8.19
C ILE A 62 2.03 1.80 8.93
N LEU A 63 1.43 2.97 8.70
CA LEU A 63 1.80 4.22 9.37
C LEU A 63 1.59 4.15 10.90
N ASN A 64 0.51 3.51 11.35
CA ASN A 64 0.28 3.28 12.78
C ASN A 64 1.31 2.34 13.40
N GLN A 65 1.71 1.30 12.66
CA GLN A 65 2.77 0.41 13.11
C GLN A 65 4.13 1.12 13.15
N ALA A 66 4.43 1.94 12.14
CA ALA A 66 5.63 2.76 12.11
C ALA A 66 5.70 3.73 13.30
N PHE A 67 4.58 4.34 13.68
CA PHE A 67 4.51 5.17 14.89
C PHE A 67 4.82 4.37 16.16
N LYS A 68 4.22 3.18 16.32
CA LYS A 68 4.43 2.33 17.50
C LYS A 68 5.87 1.84 17.61
N THR A 69 6.50 1.50 16.50
CA THR A 69 7.83 0.88 16.47
C THR A 69 8.96 1.92 16.44
N TYR A 70 8.79 3.03 15.72
CA TYR A 70 9.85 4.00 15.44
C TYR A 70 9.55 5.42 15.95
N GLY A 71 8.38 5.67 16.54
CA GLY A 71 8.00 6.98 17.07
C GLY A 71 7.68 8.04 16.01
N SER A 72 7.49 7.65 14.74
CA SER A 72 7.11 8.57 13.66
C SER A 72 5.78 9.27 13.96
N ALA A 73 5.59 10.54 13.62
CA ALA A 73 4.36 11.27 13.94
C ALA A 73 3.06 10.46 13.65
N PRO A 74 2.05 10.47 14.52
CA PRO A 74 0.82 9.73 14.29
C PRO A 74 0.05 10.32 13.10
N MET A 75 -0.70 9.47 12.39
CA MET A 75 -1.70 9.96 11.42
C MET A 75 -2.80 10.68 12.18
N ALA A 76 -3.12 11.92 11.77
CA ALA A 76 -4.19 12.71 12.35
C ALA A 76 -5.55 12.16 11.89
N SER A 77 -6.04 11.12 12.56
CA SER A 77 -7.30 10.42 12.29
C SER A 77 -7.40 9.81 10.87
N PRO A 78 -8.05 8.63 10.69
CA PRO A 78 -8.35 8.14 9.35
C PRO A 78 -9.35 9.10 8.68
N THR A 79 -8.87 10.12 7.99
CA THR A 79 -9.65 10.95 7.06
C THR A 79 -9.76 10.32 5.69
N CYS A 80 -9.40 9.05 5.57
CA CYS A 80 -9.86 8.28 4.44
C CYS A 80 -11.36 8.11 4.58
N ILE A 81 -12.05 8.42 3.50
CA ILE A 81 -13.44 8.05 3.30
C ILE A 81 -13.46 6.54 3.12
N CYS A 82 -13.08 5.81 4.17
CA CYS A 82 -13.12 4.37 4.28
C CYS A 82 -14.35 4.08 5.10
N ARG A 83 -15.44 3.77 4.39
CA ARG A 83 -16.83 3.70 4.85
C ARG A 83 -17.54 5.06 4.80
N GLY A 84 -18.44 5.15 3.81
CA GLY A 84 -19.77 5.71 4.11
C GLY A 84 -20.44 4.89 5.20
#